data_AF-A0A3N2Q2H2-F1
#
_entry.id   AF-A0A3N2Q2H2-F1
#
_cell.length_a   1.000
_cell.length_b   1.000
_cell.length_c   1.000
_cell.angle_alpha   90.00
_cell.angle_beta   90.00
_cell.angle_gamma   90.00
#
_symmetry.space_group_name_H-M   'P 1'
#
loop_
_entity.id
_entity.type
_entity.pdbx_description
1 polymer ?
#
loop_
_entity_poly.entity_id
_entity_poly.type
_entity_poly.pdbx_seq_one_letter_code
_entity_poly.pdbx_strand_id
1 'polypeptide(L)'
;MRVFRTILPAVSAVLLAFGADAHPGQAVRSFGSPSETIEQRQLGGSLALVEGEELFTFAYSTPEPYGTNWIGLYRASGGGPVNEEYTAPSLAWSYAPETQGTVRLSTGGLEPGDYVAFFLARDVYKWLAEPLNVTLPKPPPKPLAFRVSEATLHNARQGDPFEAHIAGFVSGPDDGSVTFSKVDGADWVEVSHDGVITGTPDLQDADATVTVVASVQSTSSNETTASIRLTIPVRPAGAPLVETLRVLSFNMRMGGTRVNGYHEKQTRFLLESNVDIVGLQEDQNGGRHAERLAKALGWHRWSSPGSVGVLSRYPVAEAYGQVVGGNSAGVRIALDGPSQQVNVWVVHLGYTPYGPYDFCFDGMDVDTVLGREAVSGRTPQITNTLAAMQSQLDAAHKVPVLLLGDFNAPSHLDWTEALREKNCGFADVPWPTSVKPAEAGLVDSFRAANPDPVAVPGISWSPLFPFHDGATGRPEPQDRIDFIYHKGSLTVVNSKDVVVGEPRPYPYHRDNEWTSDHAAMLTSYKILPRLCVPRPGRASEL
;
A
#
# COMPACT_ATOMS: atom_id res chain seq x y z
N MET A 1 -21.65 -18.20 53.60
CA MET A 1 -21.51 -17.06 54.54
C MET A 1 -20.63 -16.01 53.86
N ARG A 2 -21.14 -14.77 53.81
CA ARG A 2 -20.59 -13.54 53.21
C ARG A 2 -20.72 -13.37 51.68
N VAL A 3 -21.31 -12.21 51.37
CA VAL A 3 -21.88 -11.68 50.13
C VAL A 3 -20.99 -10.53 49.68
N PHE A 4 -20.72 -10.43 48.38
CA PHE A 4 -20.09 -9.26 47.75
C PHE A 4 -21.14 -8.20 47.38
N ARG A 5 -20.86 -6.92 47.69
CA ARG A 5 -21.62 -5.75 47.25
C ARG A 5 -20.78 -4.93 46.29
N THR A 6 -21.38 -4.61 45.14
CA THR A 6 -20.90 -3.75 44.06
C THR A 6 -21.13 -2.27 44.39
N ILE A 7 -20.23 -1.38 43.97
CA ILE A 7 -20.37 0.09 44.05
C ILE A 7 -20.36 0.67 42.62
N LEU A 8 -21.33 1.54 42.33
CA LEU A 8 -21.39 2.50 41.22
C LEU A 8 -21.65 3.88 41.84
N PRO A 9 -21.12 5.01 41.32
CA PRO A 9 -21.59 6.33 41.70
C PRO A 9 -22.51 6.99 40.66
N ALA A 10 -23.32 7.90 41.20
CA ALA A 10 -24.52 8.51 40.64
C ALA A 10 -24.27 9.73 39.74
N VAL A 11 -25.25 9.98 38.85
CA VAL A 11 -25.48 11.24 38.13
C VAL A 11 -26.62 11.97 38.85
N SER A 12 -26.43 13.27 39.17
CA SER A 12 -27.49 14.12 39.72
C SER A 12 -28.01 15.09 38.66
N ALA A 13 -29.32 15.06 38.46
CA ALA A 13 -30.10 16.09 37.79
C ALA A 13 -31.01 16.78 38.82
N VAL A 14 -31.18 18.10 38.73
CA VAL A 14 -32.24 18.84 39.41
C VAL A 14 -32.84 19.84 38.42
N LEU A 15 -34.16 19.86 38.37
CA LEU A 15 -35.04 20.72 37.57
C LEU A 15 -35.96 21.49 38.53
N LEU A 16 -36.51 22.62 38.04
CA LEU A 16 -37.72 23.38 38.46
C LEU A 16 -37.42 24.86 38.82
N ALA A 17 -38.28 25.87 38.63
CA ALA A 17 -39.24 26.31 37.59
C ALA A 17 -39.97 27.59 38.15
N PHE A 18 -40.38 28.52 37.26
CA PHE A 18 -41.37 29.65 37.39
C PHE A 18 -41.14 30.74 38.47
N GLY A 19 -41.49 32.04 38.35
CA GLY A 19 -42.16 32.90 37.36
C GLY A 19 -42.61 34.24 38.01
N ALA A 20 -42.87 35.27 37.19
CA ALA A 20 -43.70 36.49 37.37
C ALA A 20 -43.14 37.84 37.95
N ASP A 21 -43.23 38.86 37.07
CA ASP A 21 -43.70 40.26 37.17
C ASP A 21 -43.01 41.35 38.02
N ALA A 22 -42.59 42.44 37.33
CA ALA A 22 -43.06 43.82 37.55
C ALA A 22 -42.47 44.85 36.54
N HIS A 23 -43.34 45.65 35.91
CA HIS A 23 -43.07 46.98 35.30
C HIS A 23 -44.03 47.99 35.97
N PRO A 24 -43.66 49.28 36.13
CA PRO A 24 -43.87 50.33 35.12
C PRO A 24 -42.65 51.31 35.06
N GLY A 25 -42.33 52.06 34.01
CA GLY A 25 -43.12 52.90 33.12
C GLY A 25 -42.50 54.31 33.09
N GLN A 26 -41.94 54.74 31.96
CA GLN A 26 -42.01 56.12 31.44
C GLN A 26 -41.39 56.22 30.04
N ALA A 27 -42.20 56.73 29.09
CA ALA A 27 -41.80 57.26 27.78
C ALA A 27 -41.83 58.82 27.89
N VAL A 28 -41.27 59.70 27.04
CA VAL A 28 -41.13 59.81 25.58
C VAL A 28 -40.17 61.00 25.30
N ARG A 29 -39.30 60.96 24.26
CA ARG A 29 -39.24 61.91 23.11
C ARG A 29 -37.96 61.80 22.26
N SER A 30 -38.23 61.46 21.00
CA SER A 30 -37.39 61.37 19.79
C SER A 30 -36.50 62.58 19.50
N PHE A 31 -35.36 62.36 18.82
CA PHE A 31 -35.02 63.05 17.56
C PHE A 31 -33.98 62.25 16.73
N GLY A 32 -34.36 61.96 15.47
CA GLY A 32 -33.48 62.01 14.29
C GLY A 32 -32.39 60.94 14.10
N SER A 33 -32.58 60.08 13.09
CA SER A 33 -31.51 59.27 12.49
C SER A 33 -30.38 60.14 11.90
N PRO A 34 -29.16 59.60 11.84
CA PRO A 34 -28.45 59.57 10.58
C PRO A 34 -28.31 58.13 10.10
N SER A 35 -28.69 57.92 8.85
CA SER A 35 -28.27 56.79 8.03
C SER A 35 -26.74 56.74 8.03
N GLU A 36 -26.14 55.76 8.70
CA GLU A 36 -24.76 55.37 8.43
C GLU A 36 -24.76 54.55 7.13
N THR A 37 -24.33 55.21 6.07
CA THR A 37 -23.91 54.58 4.82
C THR A 37 -22.79 53.58 5.17
N ILE A 38 -23.00 52.30 4.88
CA ILE A 38 -21.92 51.31 4.88
C ILE A 38 -20.97 51.72 3.75
N GLU A 39 -19.86 52.38 4.06
CA GLU A 39 -18.74 52.47 3.11
C GLU A 39 -18.24 51.04 2.86
N GLN A 40 -18.52 50.50 1.67
CA GLN A 40 -17.85 49.29 1.20
C GLN A 40 -16.35 49.59 1.16
N ARG A 41 -15.58 48.88 2.01
CA ARG A 41 -14.11 48.88 1.96
C ARG A 41 -13.68 48.57 0.53
N GLN A 42 -13.09 49.55 -0.16
CA GLN A 42 -12.61 49.37 -1.53
C GLN A 42 -11.36 48.48 -1.50
N LEU A 43 -11.49 47.24 -1.98
CA LEU A 43 -10.37 46.30 -2.08
C LEU A 43 -9.38 46.83 -3.13
N GLY A 44 -8.11 46.97 -2.76
CA GLY A 44 -7.08 47.55 -3.61
C GLY A 44 -6.32 46.56 -4.48
N GLY A 45 -6.52 45.26 -4.26
CA GLY A 45 -5.84 44.18 -4.98
C GLY A 45 -6.70 43.49 -6.04
N SER A 46 -6.06 42.60 -6.80
CA SER A 46 -6.70 41.78 -7.83
C SER A 46 -6.39 40.31 -7.64
N LEU A 47 -7.30 39.44 -8.07
CA LEU A 47 -7.10 37.99 -8.15
C LEU A 47 -7.72 37.48 -9.45
N ALA A 48 -6.93 36.77 -10.27
CA ALA A 48 -7.39 36.22 -11.55
C ALA A 48 -6.71 34.87 -11.82
N LEU A 49 -7.35 34.01 -12.60
CA LEU A 49 -6.68 32.83 -13.16
C LEU A 49 -5.74 33.24 -14.28
N VAL A 50 -4.59 32.56 -14.39
CA VAL A 50 -3.67 32.75 -15.51
C VAL A 50 -4.07 31.80 -16.64
N GLU A 51 -4.48 32.36 -17.79
CA GLU A 51 -4.80 31.58 -18.97
C GLU A 51 -3.55 30.91 -19.56
N GLY A 52 -3.69 29.66 -20.02
CA GLY A 52 -2.60 28.90 -20.63
C GLY A 52 -1.62 28.25 -19.65
N GLU A 53 -1.74 28.53 -18.35
CA GLU A 53 -0.96 27.90 -17.29
C GLU A 53 -1.67 26.69 -16.68
N GLU A 54 -0.98 25.98 -15.78
CA GLU A 54 -1.56 24.87 -15.03
C GLU A 54 -2.81 25.30 -14.21
N LEU A 55 -3.79 24.39 -14.09
CA LEU A 55 -5.04 24.63 -13.35
C LEU A 55 -4.79 25.21 -11.95
N PHE A 56 -5.58 26.23 -11.60
CA PHE A 56 -5.52 26.97 -10.33
C PHE A 56 -4.16 27.66 -10.08
N THR A 57 -3.57 28.16 -11.17
CA THR A 57 -2.55 29.21 -11.12
C THR A 57 -3.23 30.56 -11.09
N PHE A 58 -3.01 31.30 -10.01
CA PHE A 58 -3.62 32.61 -9.76
C PHE A 58 -2.59 33.72 -9.90
N ALA A 59 -2.87 34.70 -10.75
CA ALA A 59 -2.20 36.00 -10.71
C ALA A 59 -2.86 36.87 -9.64
N TYR A 60 -2.04 37.52 -8.82
CA TYR A 60 -2.50 38.43 -7.78
C TYR A 60 -1.75 39.76 -7.83
N SER A 61 -2.40 40.81 -7.33
CA SER A 61 -1.73 42.08 -7.00
C SER A 61 -2.34 42.68 -5.74
N THR A 62 -1.55 43.41 -4.96
CA THR A 62 -2.00 44.12 -3.77
C THR A 62 -1.13 45.37 -3.53
N PRO A 63 -1.71 46.51 -3.13
CA PRO A 63 -0.96 47.67 -2.67
C PRO A 63 -0.36 47.48 -1.27
N GLU A 64 -0.72 46.40 -0.57
CA GLU A 64 -0.28 46.07 0.78
C GLU A 64 0.49 44.73 0.81
N PRO A 65 1.71 44.66 0.25
CA PRO A 65 2.53 43.45 0.33
C PRO A 65 2.87 43.11 1.78
N TYR A 66 2.84 41.83 2.13
CA TYR A 66 3.14 41.35 3.47
C TYR A 66 3.52 39.87 3.43
N GLY A 67 4.53 39.47 4.20
CA GLY A 67 5.11 38.11 4.16
C GLY A 67 4.12 36.96 4.39
N THR A 68 2.99 37.24 5.03
CA THR A 68 1.93 36.26 5.32
C THR A 68 0.59 36.57 4.64
N ASN A 69 0.60 37.37 3.58
CA ASN A 69 -0.54 37.39 2.65
C ASN A 69 -0.62 36.05 1.93
N TRP A 70 -1.84 35.55 1.69
CA TRP A 70 -2.03 34.18 1.24
C TRP A 70 -3.28 34.02 0.38
N ILE A 71 -3.26 33.04 -0.50
CA ILE A 71 -4.42 32.65 -1.32
C ILE A 71 -4.94 31.32 -0.80
N GLY A 72 -6.22 31.26 -0.45
CA GLY A 72 -6.89 30.06 0.04
C GLY A 72 -8.05 29.63 -0.86
N LEU A 73 -8.22 28.33 -1.05
CA LEU A 73 -9.27 27.72 -1.86
C LEU A 73 -10.33 27.02 -1.00
N TYR A 74 -11.60 27.25 -1.31
CA TYR A 74 -12.76 26.74 -0.57
C TYR A 74 -13.85 26.23 -1.52
N ARG A 75 -14.78 25.39 -1.05
CA ARG A 75 -15.93 24.98 -1.90
C ARG A 75 -16.86 26.16 -2.12
N ALA A 76 -17.41 26.29 -3.33
CA ALA A 76 -18.43 27.30 -3.62
C ALA A 76 -19.74 27.06 -2.85
N SER A 77 -19.99 25.81 -2.44
CA SER A 77 -21.13 25.46 -1.57
C SER A 77 -20.99 25.98 -0.12
N GLY A 78 -19.84 26.54 0.27
CA GLY A 78 -19.60 27.14 1.59
C GLY A 78 -18.23 26.82 2.18
N GLY A 79 -17.93 27.45 3.33
CA GLY A 79 -16.71 27.23 4.11
C GLY A 79 -15.60 28.27 3.90
N GLY A 80 -15.70 29.13 2.88
CA GLY A 80 -14.80 30.27 2.69
C GLY A 80 -15.16 31.48 3.54
N PRO A 81 -14.26 32.46 3.70
CA PRO A 81 -14.47 33.65 4.51
C PRO A 81 -15.39 34.68 3.82
N VAL A 82 -16.64 34.31 3.49
CA VAL A 82 -17.61 35.08 2.67
C VAL A 82 -17.98 36.46 3.28
N ASN A 83 -17.74 36.65 4.59
CA ASN A 83 -17.90 37.93 5.31
C ASN A 83 -16.60 38.45 5.92
N GLU A 84 -15.45 38.03 5.38
CA GLU A 84 -14.12 38.25 5.97
C GLU A 84 -13.95 37.69 7.41
N GLU A 85 -14.68 36.62 7.72
CA GLU A 85 -14.66 35.91 9.00
C GLU A 85 -14.20 34.46 8.81
N TYR A 86 -13.59 33.90 9.85
CA TYR A 86 -13.24 32.48 9.84
C TYR A 86 -14.49 31.61 9.85
N THR A 87 -14.56 30.64 8.93
CA THR A 87 -15.63 29.63 8.89
C THR A 87 -15.06 28.22 8.96
N ALA A 88 -14.03 27.93 8.17
CA ALA A 88 -13.37 26.62 8.10
C ALA A 88 -11.92 26.77 7.60
N PRO A 89 -11.05 25.75 7.76
CA PRO A 89 -9.75 25.74 7.10
C PRO A 89 -9.89 25.68 5.57
N SER A 90 -8.93 26.28 4.84
CA SER A 90 -8.85 26.18 3.39
C SER A 90 -8.50 24.77 2.92
N LEU A 91 -9.02 24.37 1.77
CA LEU A 91 -8.77 23.05 1.16
C LEU A 91 -7.39 22.97 0.50
N ALA A 92 -6.90 24.11 0.01
CA ALA A 92 -5.54 24.31 -0.47
C ALA A 92 -5.17 25.79 -0.25
N TRP A 93 -3.89 26.08 0.02
CA TRP A 93 -3.43 27.45 0.17
C TRP A 93 -1.93 27.59 -0.14
N SER A 94 -1.49 28.82 -0.38
CA SER A 94 -0.07 29.19 -0.49
C SER A 94 0.10 30.68 -0.18
N TYR A 95 1.29 31.05 0.32
CA TYR A 95 1.64 32.45 0.51
C TYR A 95 1.79 33.19 -0.82
N ALA A 96 1.42 34.46 -0.80
CA ALA A 96 1.38 35.42 -1.90
C ALA A 96 1.87 36.80 -1.39
N PRO A 97 3.16 36.92 -1.00
CA PRO A 97 3.62 38.02 -0.16
C PRO A 97 3.93 39.32 -0.91
N GLU A 98 4.15 39.24 -2.22
CA GLU A 98 4.68 40.34 -3.02
C GLU A 98 3.59 41.34 -3.43
N THR A 99 3.98 42.47 -3.99
CA THR A 99 3.04 43.45 -4.56
C THR A 99 2.25 42.87 -5.73
N GLN A 100 2.87 41.96 -6.50
CA GLN A 100 2.21 41.19 -7.56
C GLN A 100 2.97 39.89 -7.79
N GLY A 101 2.28 38.85 -8.26
CA GLY A 101 2.91 37.58 -8.61
C GLY A 101 1.92 36.52 -9.05
N THR A 102 2.42 35.30 -9.21
CA THR A 102 1.62 34.12 -9.53
C THR A 102 1.81 33.04 -8.48
N VAL A 103 0.71 32.40 -8.06
CA VAL A 103 0.71 31.31 -7.10
C VAL A 103 -0.13 30.16 -7.64
N ARG A 104 0.43 28.96 -7.66
CA ARG A 104 -0.30 27.73 -7.99
C ARG A 104 -0.74 27.04 -6.72
N LEU A 105 -2.04 26.70 -6.64
CA LEU A 105 -2.55 25.86 -5.57
C LEU A 105 -2.64 24.40 -6.03
N SER A 106 -2.20 23.47 -5.16
CA SER A 106 -2.31 22.04 -5.43
C SER A 106 -3.78 21.60 -5.39
N THR A 107 -4.24 20.98 -6.47
CA THR A 107 -5.59 20.38 -6.59
C THR A 107 -5.61 18.89 -6.23
N GLY A 108 -4.46 18.29 -5.93
CA GLY A 108 -4.35 16.89 -5.56
C GLY A 108 -5.19 16.56 -4.33
N GLY A 109 -6.20 15.70 -4.49
CA GLY A 109 -7.14 15.31 -3.42
C GLY A 109 -8.43 16.13 -3.37
N LEU A 110 -8.64 17.08 -4.28
CA LEU A 110 -9.90 17.80 -4.42
C LEU A 110 -10.83 17.08 -5.42
N GLU A 111 -12.12 17.02 -5.07
CA GLU A 111 -13.15 16.51 -5.96
C GLU A 111 -13.47 17.53 -7.07
N PRO A 112 -13.81 17.10 -8.30
CA PRO A 112 -14.33 18.01 -9.31
C PRO A 112 -15.53 18.83 -8.80
N GLY A 113 -15.64 20.08 -9.24
CA GLY A 113 -16.73 20.96 -8.85
C GLY A 113 -16.32 22.41 -8.69
N ASP A 114 -17.22 23.21 -8.12
CA ASP A 114 -17.04 24.66 -7.99
C ASP A 114 -16.39 25.05 -6.66
N TYR A 115 -15.46 26.00 -6.76
CA TYR A 115 -14.63 26.51 -5.68
C TYR A 115 -14.59 28.04 -5.73
N VAL A 116 -14.12 28.63 -4.62
CA VAL A 116 -13.84 30.06 -4.51
C VAL A 116 -12.44 30.24 -3.95
N ALA A 117 -11.62 31.03 -4.64
CA ALA A 117 -10.31 31.45 -4.18
C ALA A 117 -10.40 32.83 -3.52
N PHE A 118 -9.76 32.98 -2.36
CA PHE A 118 -9.71 34.23 -1.62
C PHE A 118 -8.27 34.67 -1.47
N PHE A 119 -7.97 35.91 -1.83
CA PHE A 119 -6.69 36.54 -1.52
C PHE A 119 -6.81 37.31 -0.22
N LEU A 120 -6.05 36.88 0.80
CA LEU A 120 -6.27 37.19 2.20
C LEU A 120 -5.02 37.82 2.84
N ALA A 121 -5.26 38.78 3.72
CA ALA A 121 -4.21 39.55 4.36
C ALA A 121 -3.62 38.79 5.56
N ARG A 122 -2.29 38.79 5.70
CA ARG A 122 -1.56 38.60 6.97
C ARG A 122 -2.03 37.46 7.89
N ASP A 123 -2.21 36.24 7.37
CA ASP A 123 -2.76 35.07 8.09
C ASP A 123 -4.13 35.32 8.77
N VAL A 124 -4.85 36.36 8.35
CA VAL A 124 -6.24 36.63 8.75
C VAL A 124 -7.18 36.48 7.56
N TYR A 125 -8.49 36.55 7.83
CA TYR A 125 -9.53 36.32 6.82
C TYR A 125 -10.03 37.59 6.13
N LYS A 126 -9.26 38.68 6.22
CA LYS A 126 -9.56 39.96 5.58
C LYS A 126 -9.15 39.93 4.12
N TRP A 127 -10.06 40.33 3.23
CA TRP A 127 -9.83 40.24 1.80
C TRP A 127 -8.85 41.33 1.35
N LEU A 128 -8.03 41.01 0.37
CA LEU A 128 -7.17 41.93 -0.37
C LEU A 128 -7.69 42.18 -1.80
N ALA A 129 -8.49 41.25 -2.32
CA ALA A 129 -9.14 41.31 -3.63
C ALA A 129 -10.52 40.64 -3.55
N GLU A 130 -11.38 40.90 -4.53
CA GLU A 130 -12.66 40.19 -4.63
C GLU A 130 -12.43 38.67 -4.77
N PRO A 131 -13.27 37.82 -4.13
CA PRO A 131 -13.16 36.37 -4.26
C PRO A 131 -13.40 35.92 -5.70
N LEU A 132 -12.63 34.95 -6.14
CA LEU A 132 -12.68 34.43 -7.50
C LEU A 132 -13.33 33.05 -7.53
N ASN A 133 -14.50 32.94 -8.17
CA ASN A 133 -15.10 31.64 -8.45
C ASN A 133 -14.27 30.89 -9.50
N VAL A 134 -13.95 29.63 -9.22
CA VAL A 134 -13.18 28.76 -10.10
C VAL A 134 -13.76 27.36 -10.10
N THR A 135 -13.68 26.65 -11.22
CA THR A 135 -14.19 25.28 -11.33
C THR A 135 -13.03 24.33 -11.55
N LEU A 136 -12.96 23.27 -10.74
CA LEU A 136 -12.09 22.13 -11.00
C LEU A 136 -12.84 21.20 -11.96
N PRO A 137 -12.45 21.11 -13.25
CA PRO A 137 -13.17 20.29 -14.21
C PRO A 137 -13.09 18.81 -13.81
N LYS A 138 -14.14 18.05 -14.16
CA LYS A 138 -14.05 16.59 -14.12
C LYS A 138 -12.90 16.17 -15.05
N PRO A 139 -11.92 15.38 -14.60
CA PRO A 139 -10.89 14.89 -15.50
C PRO A 139 -11.56 14.13 -16.66
N PRO A 140 -10.99 14.21 -17.88
CA PRO A 140 -11.52 13.43 -18.99
C PRO A 140 -11.52 11.94 -18.58
N PRO A 141 -12.56 11.18 -18.97
CA PRO A 141 -12.60 9.76 -18.70
C PRO A 141 -11.32 9.11 -19.22
N LYS A 142 -10.67 8.30 -18.38
CA LYS A 142 -9.50 7.54 -18.83
C LYS A 142 -9.91 6.64 -20.00
N PRO A 143 -9.13 6.57 -21.08
CA PRO A 143 -9.41 5.62 -22.14
C PRO A 143 -9.40 4.20 -21.58
N LEU A 144 -10.23 3.33 -22.15
CA LEU A 144 -10.20 1.90 -21.85
C LEU A 144 -8.81 1.36 -22.23
N ALA A 145 -8.13 0.75 -21.27
CA ALA A 145 -6.82 0.15 -21.48
C ALA A 145 -6.60 -1.00 -20.49
N PHE A 146 -6.02 -2.11 -20.96
CA PHE A 146 -5.39 -3.06 -20.04
C PHE A 146 -4.14 -2.44 -19.42
N ARG A 147 -3.90 -2.72 -18.14
CA ARG A 147 -2.75 -2.19 -17.39
C ARG A 147 -1.39 -2.71 -17.90
N VAL A 148 -1.44 -3.84 -18.60
CA VAL A 148 -0.32 -4.53 -19.25
C VAL A 148 -0.76 -5.03 -20.62
N SER A 149 0.16 -5.10 -21.58
CA SER A 149 -0.12 -5.69 -22.89
C SER A 149 -0.13 -7.22 -22.87
N GLU A 150 0.54 -7.82 -21.87
CA GLU A 150 0.60 -9.26 -21.67
C GLU A 150 0.62 -9.63 -20.19
N ALA A 151 0.07 -10.80 -19.86
CA ALA A 151 0.13 -11.37 -18.51
C ALA A 151 0.13 -12.91 -18.56
N THR A 152 0.70 -13.52 -17.52
CA THR A 152 0.61 -14.98 -17.31
C THR A 152 -0.36 -15.27 -16.18
N LEU A 153 -1.34 -16.15 -16.43
CA LEU A 153 -2.31 -16.61 -15.43
C LEU A 153 -1.72 -17.77 -14.61
N HIS A 154 -2.46 -18.27 -13.61
CA HIS A 154 -2.02 -19.48 -12.92
C HIS A 154 -2.07 -20.70 -13.85
N ASN A 155 -1.43 -21.78 -13.42
CA ASN A 155 -1.35 -22.99 -14.22
C ASN A 155 -2.73 -23.63 -14.38
N ALA A 156 -2.97 -24.23 -15.54
CA ALA A 156 -3.99 -25.24 -15.77
C ALA A 156 -3.36 -26.65 -15.71
N ARG A 157 -4.18 -27.70 -15.64
CA ARG A 157 -3.74 -29.09 -15.75
C ARG A 157 -4.66 -29.84 -16.72
N GLN A 158 -4.07 -30.66 -17.60
CA GLN A 158 -4.83 -31.46 -18.55
C GLN A 158 -5.87 -32.32 -17.82
N GLY A 159 -7.13 -32.22 -18.25
CA GLY A 159 -8.29 -32.90 -17.67
C GLY A 159 -8.95 -32.20 -16.48
N ASP A 160 -8.35 -31.15 -15.93
CA ASP A 160 -8.94 -30.38 -14.82
C ASP A 160 -9.64 -29.10 -15.32
N PRO A 161 -10.76 -28.71 -14.69
CA PRO A 161 -11.37 -27.41 -14.97
C PRO A 161 -10.44 -26.26 -14.56
N PHE A 162 -10.36 -25.26 -15.43
CA PHE A 162 -9.63 -24.02 -15.23
C PHE A 162 -10.59 -22.84 -15.10
N GLU A 163 -10.29 -21.90 -14.20
CA GLU A 163 -11.00 -20.64 -14.06
C GLU A 163 -10.03 -19.52 -13.65
N ALA A 164 -10.07 -18.35 -14.30
CA ALA A 164 -9.34 -17.16 -13.90
C ALA A 164 -10.13 -15.87 -14.20
N HIS A 165 -9.87 -14.80 -13.45
CA HIS A 165 -10.63 -13.53 -13.54
C HIS A 165 -9.74 -12.40 -14.04
N ILE A 166 -10.10 -11.76 -15.16
CA ILE A 166 -9.33 -10.68 -15.79
C ILE A 166 -10.08 -9.34 -15.85
N ALA A 167 -11.32 -9.30 -15.35
CA ALA A 167 -12.13 -8.08 -15.32
C ALA A 167 -11.42 -6.93 -14.59
N GLY A 168 -10.62 -7.26 -13.58
CA GLY A 168 -9.82 -6.30 -12.83
C GLY A 168 -8.64 -5.73 -13.60
N PHE A 169 -8.18 -6.35 -14.70
CA PHE A 169 -6.96 -5.97 -15.43
C PHE A 169 -7.14 -4.71 -16.27
N VAL A 170 -8.37 -4.26 -16.50
CA VAL A 170 -8.66 -3.05 -17.26
C VAL A 170 -8.76 -1.82 -16.36
N SER A 171 -8.22 -0.72 -16.86
CA SER A 171 -8.56 0.63 -16.46
C SER A 171 -9.52 1.20 -17.51
N GLY A 172 -10.47 2.04 -17.13
CA GLY A 172 -11.45 2.56 -18.08
C GLY A 172 -12.44 3.52 -17.44
N PRO A 173 -13.38 4.04 -18.24
CA PRO A 173 -14.36 5.02 -17.77
C PRO A 173 -15.31 4.41 -16.73
N ASP A 174 -15.56 5.14 -15.65
CA ASP A 174 -16.41 4.72 -14.52
C ASP A 174 -17.92 4.60 -14.87
N ASP A 175 -18.30 4.89 -16.12
CA ASP A 175 -19.70 5.09 -16.55
C ASP A 175 -20.24 4.03 -17.53
N GLY A 176 -19.46 3.02 -17.90
CA GLY A 176 -19.87 1.95 -18.82
C GLY A 176 -19.56 0.54 -18.29
N SER A 177 -20.42 -0.43 -18.60
CA SER A 177 -20.13 -1.85 -18.35
C SER A 177 -19.11 -2.35 -19.38
N VAL A 178 -17.85 -2.50 -18.97
CA VAL A 178 -16.83 -3.15 -19.79
C VAL A 178 -17.26 -4.60 -20.06
N THR A 179 -17.20 -5.02 -21.33
CA THR A 179 -17.40 -6.41 -21.72
C THR A 179 -16.11 -7.02 -22.28
N PHE A 180 -15.99 -8.34 -22.20
CA PHE A 180 -14.81 -9.08 -22.64
C PHE A 180 -15.18 -10.11 -23.71
N SER A 181 -14.26 -10.35 -24.64
CA SER A 181 -14.40 -11.40 -25.65
C SER A 181 -13.04 -11.96 -26.05
N LYS A 182 -12.99 -13.27 -26.29
CA LYS A 182 -11.85 -13.94 -26.92
C LYS A 182 -11.85 -13.61 -28.41
N VAL A 183 -10.72 -13.13 -28.93
CA VAL A 183 -10.55 -12.88 -30.37
C VAL A 183 -9.60 -13.87 -31.03
N ASP A 184 -8.72 -14.51 -30.26
CA ASP A 184 -7.77 -15.51 -30.74
C ASP A 184 -7.28 -16.40 -29.57
N GLY A 185 -6.84 -17.63 -29.85
CA GLY A 185 -6.21 -18.52 -28.87
C GLY A 185 -6.81 -19.92 -28.75
N ALA A 186 -6.21 -20.74 -27.87
CA ALA A 186 -6.48 -22.17 -27.74
C ALA A 186 -7.97 -22.54 -27.63
N ASP A 187 -8.41 -23.58 -28.35
CA ASP A 187 -9.83 -23.95 -28.49
C ASP A 187 -10.51 -24.31 -27.15
N TRP A 188 -9.76 -24.89 -26.21
CA TRP A 188 -10.28 -25.27 -24.89
C TRP A 188 -10.58 -24.07 -23.97
N VAL A 189 -10.16 -22.85 -24.33
CA VAL A 189 -10.34 -21.64 -23.54
C VAL A 189 -11.55 -20.84 -24.01
N GLU A 190 -12.45 -20.53 -23.09
CA GLU A 190 -13.58 -19.63 -23.25
C GLU A 190 -13.37 -18.35 -22.43
N VAL A 191 -13.97 -17.24 -22.89
CA VAL A 191 -13.95 -15.96 -22.18
C VAL A 191 -15.37 -15.43 -22.12
N SER A 192 -15.88 -15.26 -20.90
CA SER A 192 -17.21 -14.73 -20.66
C SER A 192 -17.27 -13.21 -20.85
N HIS A 193 -18.48 -12.67 -21.03
CA HIS A 193 -18.72 -11.25 -21.19
C HIS A 193 -18.25 -10.40 -19.99
N ASP A 194 -18.17 -10.97 -18.79
CA ASP A 194 -17.73 -10.35 -17.53
C ASP A 194 -16.24 -10.61 -17.23
N GLY A 195 -15.49 -11.21 -18.15
CA GLY A 195 -14.04 -11.36 -18.03
C GLY A 195 -13.60 -12.54 -17.16
N VAL A 196 -14.41 -13.59 -17.09
CA VAL A 196 -14.03 -14.90 -16.55
C VAL A 196 -13.50 -15.77 -17.68
N ILE A 197 -12.32 -16.35 -17.47
CA ILE A 197 -11.68 -17.26 -18.40
C ILE A 197 -11.89 -18.66 -17.87
N THR A 198 -12.47 -19.55 -18.67
CA THR A 198 -12.76 -20.93 -18.28
C THR A 198 -12.27 -21.92 -19.33
N GLY A 199 -12.19 -23.20 -18.96
CA GLY A 199 -11.86 -24.25 -19.93
C GLY A 199 -11.42 -25.55 -19.28
N THR A 200 -11.11 -26.56 -20.10
CA THR A 200 -10.49 -27.81 -19.66
C THR A 200 -9.55 -28.29 -20.76
N PRO A 201 -8.22 -28.16 -20.58
CA PRO A 201 -7.26 -28.63 -21.58
C PRO A 201 -7.30 -30.16 -21.70
N ASP A 202 -7.19 -30.67 -22.92
CA ASP A 202 -7.11 -32.11 -23.20
C ASP A 202 -5.67 -32.65 -23.00
N LEU A 203 -5.45 -33.94 -23.29
CA LEU A 203 -4.13 -34.57 -23.11
C LEU A 203 -3.06 -34.10 -24.12
N GLN A 204 -3.46 -33.44 -25.19
CA GLN A 204 -2.60 -32.96 -26.28
C GLN A 204 -2.25 -31.48 -26.11
N ASP A 205 -3.08 -30.73 -25.37
CA ASP A 205 -2.89 -29.33 -25.11
C ASP A 205 -1.60 -29.05 -24.33
N ALA A 206 -0.84 -28.06 -24.83
CA ALA A 206 0.33 -27.47 -24.20
C ALA A 206 -0.01 -26.08 -23.64
N ASP A 207 1.01 -25.33 -23.18
CA ASP A 207 0.85 -23.94 -22.74
C ASP A 207 0.06 -23.13 -23.79
N ALA A 208 -1.03 -22.50 -23.34
CA ALA A 208 -1.95 -21.78 -24.22
C ALA A 208 -1.63 -20.28 -24.24
N THR A 209 -1.85 -19.66 -25.40
CA THR A 209 -1.88 -18.20 -25.55
C THR A 209 -3.26 -17.77 -26.03
N VAL A 210 -3.84 -16.75 -25.40
CA VAL A 210 -5.19 -16.24 -25.70
C VAL A 210 -5.15 -14.73 -25.82
N THR A 211 -5.73 -14.18 -26.87
CA THR A 211 -5.92 -12.74 -27.02
C THR A 211 -7.35 -12.38 -26.62
N VAL A 212 -7.48 -11.48 -25.65
CA VAL A 212 -8.76 -10.99 -25.16
C VAL A 212 -8.91 -9.52 -25.51
N VAL A 213 -10.10 -9.13 -25.97
CA VAL A 213 -10.50 -7.73 -26.17
C VAL A 213 -11.50 -7.34 -25.10
N ALA A 214 -11.24 -6.19 -24.46
CA ALA A 214 -12.21 -5.47 -23.64
C ALA A 214 -12.85 -4.37 -24.48
N SER A 215 -14.16 -4.18 -24.33
CA SER A 215 -14.95 -3.20 -25.07
C SER A 215 -15.84 -2.39 -24.13
N VAL A 216 -16.02 -1.10 -24.43
CA VAL A 216 -17.03 -0.24 -23.79
C VAL A 216 -17.88 0.41 -24.88
N GLN A 217 -19.20 0.25 -24.79
CA GLN A 217 -20.13 1.01 -25.61
C GLN A 217 -20.33 2.41 -25.03
N SER A 218 -19.85 3.43 -25.72
CA SER A 218 -20.14 4.83 -25.38
C SER A 218 -21.51 5.25 -25.94
N THR A 219 -22.23 6.07 -25.19
CA THR A 219 -23.45 6.78 -25.66
C THR A 219 -23.20 7.69 -26.87
N SER A 220 -21.93 7.92 -27.24
CA SER A 220 -21.49 8.77 -28.36
C SER A 220 -21.12 8.00 -29.66
N SER A 221 -21.59 6.75 -29.83
CA SER A 221 -21.56 5.93 -31.06
C SER A 221 -20.23 5.28 -31.49
N ASN A 222 -19.10 5.55 -30.83
CA ASN A 222 -17.85 4.82 -31.08
C ASN A 222 -17.55 3.84 -29.93
N GLU A 223 -17.44 2.55 -30.25
CA GLU A 223 -16.93 1.52 -29.34
C GLU A 223 -15.44 1.78 -29.08
N THR A 224 -15.06 1.83 -27.80
CA THR A 224 -13.64 1.87 -27.43
C THR A 224 -13.21 0.46 -27.04
N THR A 225 -12.10 -0.01 -27.61
CA THR A 225 -11.57 -1.35 -27.35
C THR A 225 -10.13 -1.30 -26.85
N ALA A 226 -9.75 -2.30 -26.07
CA ALA A 226 -8.37 -2.57 -25.65
C ALA A 226 -8.11 -4.07 -25.74
N SER A 227 -6.86 -4.50 -25.93
CA SER A 227 -6.50 -5.91 -26.01
C SER A 227 -5.38 -6.30 -25.07
N ILE A 228 -5.36 -7.56 -24.67
CA ILE A 228 -4.31 -8.19 -23.87
C ILE A 228 -4.00 -9.59 -24.39
N ARG A 229 -2.72 -9.97 -24.34
CA ARG A 229 -2.26 -11.35 -24.57
C ARG A 229 -2.07 -12.08 -23.25
N LEU A 230 -2.74 -13.21 -23.07
CA LEU A 230 -2.68 -14.02 -21.86
C LEU A 230 -1.98 -15.34 -22.15
N THR A 231 -1.07 -15.73 -21.26
CA THR A 231 -0.44 -17.06 -21.27
C THR A 231 -1.02 -17.90 -20.15
N ILE A 232 -1.44 -19.13 -20.44
CA ILE A 232 -1.90 -20.12 -19.46
C ILE A 232 -0.97 -21.34 -19.54
N PRO A 233 -0.06 -21.52 -18.58
CA PRO A 233 0.79 -22.70 -18.56
C PRO A 233 -0.04 -23.96 -18.29
N VAL A 234 0.10 -25.00 -19.08
CA VAL A 234 -0.65 -26.27 -18.95
C VAL A 234 0.28 -27.36 -18.44
N ARG A 235 -0.08 -27.96 -17.30
CA ARG A 235 0.65 -29.09 -16.72
C ARG A 235 0.08 -30.42 -17.21
N PRO A 236 0.90 -31.46 -17.43
CA PRO A 236 0.41 -32.78 -17.80
C PRO A 236 -0.57 -33.36 -16.78
N ALA A 237 -1.50 -34.21 -17.24
CA ALA A 237 -2.44 -34.89 -16.37
C ALA A 237 -1.71 -35.67 -15.25
N GLY A 238 -2.15 -35.49 -14.00
CA GLY A 238 -1.54 -36.13 -12.83
C GLY A 238 -0.22 -35.53 -12.35
N ALA A 239 0.35 -34.54 -13.05
CA ALA A 239 1.49 -33.79 -12.55
C ALA A 239 1.06 -32.79 -11.45
N PRO A 240 1.98 -32.35 -10.56
CA PRO A 240 1.70 -31.26 -9.62
C PRO A 240 1.28 -30.00 -10.38
N LEU A 241 0.23 -29.32 -9.92
CA LEU A 241 -0.21 -28.07 -10.54
C LEU A 241 0.87 -26.98 -10.41
N VAL A 242 1.59 -26.93 -9.29
CA VAL A 242 2.63 -25.93 -9.00
C VAL A 242 3.97 -26.60 -8.70
N GLU A 243 4.87 -26.59 -9.68
CA GLU A 243 6.25 -27.09 -9.52
C GLU A 243 7.24 -25.99 -9.16
N THR A 244 6.93 -24.77 -9.59
CA THR A 244 7.69 -23.55 -9.28
C THR A 244 6.78 -22.57 -8.58
N LEU A 245 7.25 -21.98 -7.48
CA LEU A 245 6.50 -21.01 -6.69
C LEU A 245 7.28 -19.69 -6.59
N ARG A 246 6.66 -18.59 -6.97
CA ARG A 246 7.23 -17.24 -6.94
C ARG A 246 6.57 -16.43 -5.83
N VAL A 247 7.35 -16.11 -4.81
CA VAL A 247 6.89 -15.46 -3.58
C VAL A 247 7.51 -14.08 -3.48
N LEU A 248 6.67 -13.06 -3.25
CA LEU A 248 7.07 -11.67 -3.11
C LEU A 248 6.77 -11.16 -1.69
N SER A 249 7.74 -10.50 -1.05
CA SER A 249 7.51 -9.64 0.11
C SER A 249 7.48 -8.19 -0.33
N PHE A 250 6.43 -7.45 0.02
CA PHE A 250 6.25 -6.07 -0.44
C PHE A 250 5.67 -5.17 0.65
N ASN A 251 6.53 -4.37 1.27
CA ASN A 251 6.11 -3.20 2.05
C ASN A 251 5.67 -2.12 1.07
N MET A 252 4.40 -1.73 1.16
CA MET A 252 3.79 -0.81 0.20
C MET A 252 4.03 0.66 0.52
N ARG A 253 4.58 1.02 1.69
CA ARG A 253 4.67 2.40 2.18
C ARG A 253 3.33 3.11 2.20
N MET A 254 2.59 2.99 3.30
CA MET A 254 1.24 3.52 3.44
C MET A 254 0.32 3.12 2.27
N GLY A 255 0.41 1.85 1.84
CA GLY A 255 -0.33 1.34 0.69
C GLY A 255 0.07 1.89 -0.69
N GLY A 256 1.18 2.62 -0.79
CA GLY A 256 1.68 3.29 -1.99
C GLY A 256 1.13 4.70 -2.16
N THR A 257 0.29 5.18 -1.24
CA THR A 257 -0.49 6.43 -1.37
C THR A 257 0.37 7.70 -1.44
N ARG A 258 1.68 7.59 -1.26
CA ARG A 258 2.65 8.69 -1.39
C ARG A 258 3.10 8.93 -2.83
N VAL A 259 2.71 8.06 -3.76
CA VAL A 259 3.04 8.16 -5.18
C VAL A 259 1.76 8.32 -6.02
N ASN A 260 1.77 9.25 -6.97
CA ASN A 260 0.69 9.50 -7.90
C ASN A 260 0.46 8.27 -8.79
N GLY A 261 -0.80 7.87 -8.94
CA GLY A 261 -1.17 6.70 -9.75
C GLY A 261 -0.75 5.35 -9.15
N TYR A 262 -0.47 5.28 -7.84
CA TYR A 262 0.05 4.07 -7.18
C TYR A 262 -0.74 2.79 -7.47
N HIS A 263 -2.07 2.87 -7.61
CA HIS A 263 -2.88 1.70 -7.93
C HIS A 263 -2.52 1.07 -9.27
N GLU A 264 -2.38 1.90 -10.31
CA GLU A 264 -2.01 1.46 -11.65
C GLU A 264 -0.60 0.86 -11.65
N LYS A 265 0.34 1.56 -11.03
CA LYS A 265 1.75 1.15 -10.96
C LYS A 265 1.93 -0.17 -10.20
N GLN A 266 1.27 -0.34 -9.05
CA GLN A 266 1.33 -1.59 -8.27
C GLN A 266 0.70 -2.77 -9.00
N THR A 267 -0.46 -2.58 -9.63
CA THR A 267 -1.15 -3.66 -10.35
C THR A 267 -0.37 -4.09 -11.59
N ARG A 268 0.18 -3.13 -12.36
CA ARG A 268 1.13 -3.42 -13.45
C ARG A 268 2.32 -4.22 -12.95
N PHE A 269 3.02 -3.74 -11.91
CA PHE A 269 4.17 -4.43 -11.33
C PHE A 269 3.86 -5.88 -10.93
N LEU A 270 2.72 -6.11 -10.28
CA LEU A 270 2.34 -7.46 -9.82
C LEU A 270 1.96 -8.40 -10.98
N LEU A 271 1.33 -7.88 -12.04
CA LEU A 271 1.01 -8.64 -13.25
C LEU A 271 2.29 -9.01 -14.02
N GLU A 272 3.21 -8.05 -14.21
CA GLU A 272 4.48 -8.24 -14.92
C GLU A 272 5.47 -9.13 -14.17
N SER A 273 5.44 -9.12 -12.84
CA SER A 273 6.38 -9.91 -12.01
C SER A 273 6.14 -11.43 -12.09
N ASN A 274 4.97 -11.83 -12.61
CA ASN A 274 4.50 -13.22 -12.64
C ASN A 274 4.64 -13.91 -11.28
N VAL A 275 4.17 -13.28 -10.21
CA VAL A 275 4.25 -13.80 -8.83
C VAL A 275 3.01 -14.61 -8.49
N ASP A 276 3.18 -15.64 -7.65
CA ASP A 276 2.10 -16.52 -7.23
C ASP A 276 1.48 -16.11 -5.89
N ILE A 277 2.33 -15.70 -4.94
CA ILE A 277 1.97 -15.30 -3.58
C ILE A 277 2.70 -14.01 -3.23
N VAL A 278 1.99 -13.06 -2.64
CA VAL A 278 2.53 -11.78 -2.16
C VAL A 278 2.20 -11.59 -0.70
N GLY A 279 3.19 -11.44 0.17
CA GLY A 279 3.03 -10.95 1.53
C GLY A 279 3.14 -9.42 1.55
N LEU A 280 2.09 -8.77 2.02
CA LEU A 280 1.96 -7.31 2.06
C LEU A 280 2.22 -6.77 3.46
N GLN A 281 2.97 -5.67 3.54
CA GLN A 281 3.09 -4.82 4.73
C GLN A 281 2.57 -3.42 4.41
N GLU A 282 2.16 -2.69 5.46
CA GLU A 282 1.48 -1.40 5.32
C GLU A 282 0.17 -1.48 4.52
N ASP A 283 -0.61 -2.54 4.78
CA ASP A 283 -1.93 -2.75 4.18
C ASP A 283 -2.98 -1.72 4.67
N GLN A 284 -2.76 -1.14 5.86
CA GLN A 284 -3.49 -0.02 6.48
C GLN A 284 -5.02 -0.10 6.52
N ASN A 285 -5.64 0.71 7.39
CA ASN A 285 -7.10 0.93 7.42
C ASN A 285 -7.93 -0.37 7.34
N GLY A 286 -7.53 -1.40 8.09
CA GLY A 286 -8.23 -2.68 8.14
C GLY A 286 -8.08 -3.58 6.90
N GLY A 287 -7.02 -3.39 6.11
CA GLY A 287 -6.69 -4.27 4.98
C GLY A 287 -7.22 -3.81 3.62
N ARG A 288 -7.50 -2.50 3.49
CA ARG A 288 -8.13 -1.94 2.29
C ARG A 288 -7.26 -2.09 1.04
N HIS A 289 -5.94 -2.13 1.19
CA HIS A 289 -5.03 -2.12 0.04
C HIS A 289 -4.92 -3.51 -0.59
N ALA A 290 -4.93 -4.57 0.21
CA ALA A 290 -5.02 -5.95 -0.25
C ALA A 290 -6.36 -6.23 -0.95
N GLU A 291 -7.51 -5.78 -0.41
CA GLU A 291 -8.80 -5.86 -1.12
C GLU A 291 -8.75 -5.18 -2.48
N ARG A 292 -8.28 -3.93 -2.52
CA ARG A 292 -8.13 -3.16 -3.77
C ARG A 292 -7.25 -3.89 -4.79
N LEU A 293 -6.12 -4.44 -4.37
CA LEU A 293 -5.21 -5.15 -5.27
C LEU A 293 -5.79 -6.51 -5.70
N ALA A 294 -6.38 -7.27 -4.79
CA ALA A 294 -7.03 -8.54 -5.08
C ALA A 294 -8.12 -8.40 -6.14
N LYS A 295 -8.98 -7.37 -6.01
CA LYS A 295 -10.03 -7.06 -6.99
C LYS A 295 -9.45 -6.73 -8.36
N ALA A 296 -8.37 -5.94 -8.41
CA ALA A 296 -7.75 -5.57 -9.68
C ALA A 296 -6.95 -6.71 -10.33
N LEU A 297 -6.49 -7.68 -9.54
CA LEU A 297 -5.75 -8.85 -10.04
C LEU A 297 -6.65 -10.07 -10.26
N GLY A 298 -7.91 -10.05 -9.81
CA GLY A 298 -8.75 -11.25 -9.79
C GLY A 298 -8.17 -12.36 -8.90
N TRP A 299 -7.43 -11.98 -7.85
CA TRP A 299 -6.72 -12.92 -6.98
C TRP A 299 -7.43 -13.12 -5.65
N HIS A 300 -7.11 -14.22 -4.98
CA HIS A 300 -7.52 -14.44 -3.59
C HIS A 300 -6.71 -13.55 -2.65
N ARG A 301 -7.29 -13.28 -1.49
CA ARG A 301 -6.62 -12.53 -0.44
C ARG A 301 -6.97 -12.97 0.96
N TRP A 302 -6.12 -12.56 1.88
CA TRP A 302 -6.43 -12.44 3.29
C TRP A 302 -5.82 -11.14 3.82
N SER A 303 -6.49 -10.49 4.79
CA SER A 303 -6.00 -9.26 5.39
C SER A 303 -6.17 -9.29 6.91
N SER A 304 -5.18 -8.79 7.62
CA SER A 304 -5.32 -8.50 9.05
C SER A 304 -6.03 -7.15 9.25
N PRO A 305 -6.66 -6.92 10.40
CA PRO A 305 -7.05 -5.57 10.82
C PRO A 305 -5.84 -4.63 11.03
N GLY A 306 -4.64 -5.20 11.21
CA GLY A 306 -3.38 -4.50 11.41
C GLY A 306 -2.71 -4.07 10.11
N SER A 307 -1.42 -4.38 9.97
CA SER A 307 -0.57 -3.87 8.88
C SER A 307 -0.24 -4.91 7.80
N VAL A 308 -0.62 -6.17 7.99
CA VAL A 308 -0.20 -7.27 7.13
C VAL A 308 -1.35 -7.90 6.34
N GLY A 309 -1.05 -8.38 5.14
CA GLY A 309 -1.98 -9.09 4.26
C GLY A 309 -1.28 -10.09 3.33
N VAL A 310 -2.07 -10.90 2.64
CA VAL A 310 -1.60 -11.87 1.64
C VAL A 310 -2.47 -11.76 0.39
N LEU A 311 -1.83 -11.70 -0.78
CA LEU A 311 -2.45 -11.94 -2.08
C LEU A 311 -1.97 -13.28 -2.63
N SER A 312 -2.84 -14.02 -3.31
CA SER A 312 -2.50 -15.32 -3.87
C SER A 312 -3.32 -15.61 -5.12
N ARG A 313 -2.67 -16.13 -6.16
CA ARG A 313 -3.37 -16.71 -7.31
C ARG A 313 -4.21 -17.94 -6.94
N TYR A 314 -3.89 -18.57 -5.81
CA TYR A 314 -4.51 -19.80 -5.33
C TYR A 314 -5.36 -19.56 -4.06
N PRO A 315 -6.41 -20.35 -3.81
CA PRO A 315 -7.32 -20.14 -2.68
C PRO A 315 -6.65 -20.20 -1.30
N VAL A 316 -7.15 -19.36 -0.39
CA VAL A 316 -6.86 -19.47 1.05
C VAL A 316 -7.65 -20.64 1.62
N ALA A 317 -6.95 -21.69 2.05
CA ALA A 317 -7.56 -22.89 2.63
C ALA A 317 -7.83 -22.76 4.13
N GLU A 318 -7.02 -21.98 4.84
CA GLU A 318 -7.11 -21.79 6.28
C GLU A 318 -6.55 -20.42 6.66
N ALA A 319 -7.20 -19.73 7.59
CA ALA A 319 -6.65 -18.53 8.21
C ALA A 319 -6.21 -18.85 9.65
N TYR A 320 -4.92 -18.73 9.94
CA TYR A 320 -4.41 -18.80 11.32
C TYR A 320 -4.72 -17.53 12.10
N GLY A 321 -4.96 -16.44 11.37
CA GLY A 321 -5.24 -15.14 11.95
C GLY A 321 -3.98 -14.40 12.36
N GLN A 322 -4.20 -13.38 13.19
CA GLN A 322 -3.18 -12.45 13.64
C GLN A 322 -2.57 -12.89 14.98
N VAL A 323 -1.27 -12.66 15.15
CA VAL A 323 -0.60 -12.72 16.46
C VAL A 323 -0.86 -11.43 17.23
N VAL A 324 -0.97 -11.53 18.56
CA VAL A 324 -1.22 -10.38 19.45
C VAL A 324 -0.33 -9.19 19.09
N GLY A 325 -0.97 -8.03 18.90
CA GLY A 325 -0.32 -6.78 18.48
C GLY A 325 -0.41 -6.44 16.99
N GLY A 326 -0.87 -7.35 16.11
CA GLY A 326 -1.18 -7.00 14.71
C GLY A 326 0.01 -6.86 13.77
N ASN A 327 1.20 -7.22 14.25
CA ASN A 327 2.46 -7.12 13.53
C ASN A 327 2.79 -8.39 12.73
N SER A 328 1.99 -9.45 12.87
CA SER A 328 2.13 -10.64 12.05
C SER A 328 0.84 -11.45 11.96
N ALA A 329 0.73 -12.23 10.89
CA ALA A 329 -0.39 -13.13 10.67
C ALA A 329 -0.01 -14.30 9.75
N GLY A 330 -0.81 -15.36 9.75
CA GLY A 330 -0.59 -16.54 8.94
C GLY A 330 -1.83 -17.06 8.22
N VAL A 331 -1.62 -17.65 7.05
CA VAL A 331 -2.63 -18.39 6.27
C VAL A 331 -2.05 -19.67 5.68
N ARG A 332 -2.91 -20.61 5.30
CA ARG A 332 -2.56 -21.73 4.43
C ARG A 332 -3.14 -21.49 3.04
N ILE A 333 -2.28 -21.61 2.02
CA ILE A 333 -2.65 -21.49 0.62
C ILE A 333 -2.70 -22.88 -0.01
N ALA A 334 -3.78 -23.18 -0.75
CA ALA A 334 -3.97 -24.44 -1.48
C ALA A 334 -3.51 -24.32 -2.93
N LEU A 335 -2.26 -24.70 -3.20
CA LEU A 335 -1.64 -24.65 -4.53
C LEU A 335 -2.25 -25.67 -5.50
N ASP A 336 -2.64 -26.84 -4.99
CA ASP A 336 -3.33 -27.90 -5.73
C ASP A 336 -4.33 -28.58 -4.78
N GLY A 337 -5.27 -27.80 -4.25
CA GLY A 337 -6.23 -28.25 -3.24
C GLY A 337 -5.53 -28.83 -1.99
N PRO A 338 -5.94 -30.00 -1.47
CA PRO A 338 -5.29 -30.64 -0.33
C PRO A 338 -4.00 -31.41 -0.68
N SER A 339 -3.70 -31.63 -1.97
CA SER A 339 -2.53 -32.42 -2.39
C SER A 339 -1.23 -31.64 -2.21
N GLN A 340 -1.28 -30.32 -2.45
CA GLN A 340 -0.14 -29.42 -2.35
C GLN A 340 -0.57 -28.08 -1.71
N GLN A 341 0.04 -27.73 -0.59
CA GLN A 341 -0.28 -26.55 0.20
C GLN A 341 1.00 -25.90 0.74
N VAL A 342 0.92 -24.62 1.12
CA VAL A 342 2.01 -23.91 1.79
C VAL A 342 1.45 -23.03 2.91
N ASN A 343 2.14 -23.00 4.05
CA ASN A 343 1.84 -22.07 5.13
C ASN A 343 2.61 -20.76 4.88
N VAL A 344 1.91 -19.63 4.89
CA VAL A 344 2.47 -18.31 4.60
C VAL A 344 2.25 -17.41 5.79
N TRP A 345 3.34 -16.93 6.38
CA TRP A 345 3.35 -15.97 7.49
C TRP A 345 3.94 -14.65 7.04
N VAL A 346 3.26 -13.56 7.37
CA VAL A 346 3.70 -12.20 7.03
C VAL A 346 3.96 -11.42 8.31
N VAL A 347 5.10 -10.71 8.39
CA VAL A 347 5.46 -9.81 9.49
C VAL A 347 5.60 -8.38 9.02
N HIS A 348 5.29 -7.45 9.91
CA HIS A 348 5.69 -6.05 9.85
C HIS A 348 6.04 -5.64 11.28
N LEU A 349 7.31 -5.79 11.65
CA LEU A 349 7.76 -5.63 13.03
C LEU A 349 7.97 -4.14 13.38
N GLY A 350 8.11 -3.84 14.67
CA GLY A 350 8.29 -2.47 15.16
C GLY A 350 9.47 -1.75 14.50
N TYR A 351 9.28 -0.50 14.09
CA TYR A 351 10.27 0.23 13.28
C TYR A 351 11.23 1.11 14.10
N THR A 352 10.87 1.48 15.33
CA THR A 352 11.63 2.47 16.14
C THR A 352 11.78 2.03 17.60
N PRO A 353 12.94 2.27 18.26
CA PRO A 353 14.20 2.79 17.70
C PRO A 353 14.80 1.87 16.63
N TYR A 354 15.75 2.34 15.81
CA TYR A 354 16.37 1.57 14.73
C TYR A 354 17.87 1.40 14.98
N GLY A 355 18.32 0.15 15.13
CA GLY A 355 19.67 -0.16 15.59
C GLY A 355 20.80 0.39 14.69
N PRO A 356 20.70 0.36 13.35
CA PRO A 356 21.71 0.99 12.50
C PRO A 356 21.86 2.50 12.73
N TYR A 357 20.80 3.23 13.10
CA TYR A 357 20.95 4.62 13.53
C TYR A 357 21.66 4.73 14.88
N ASP A 358 21.30 3.88 15.84
CA ASP A 358 21.95 3.87 17.15
C ASP A 358 23.48 3.64 17.02
N PHE A 359 23.92 2.83 16.05
CA PHE A 359 25.34 2.66 15.72
C PHE A 359 25.93 3.84 14.94
N CYS A 360 25.37 4.15 13.77
CA CYS A 360 25.98 5.08 12.81
C CYS A 360 25.86 6.55 13.20
N PHE A 361 24.82 6.90 13.96
CA PHE A 361 24.50 8.27 14.30
C PHE A 361 24.81 8.61 15.74
N ASP A 362 24.57 7.68 16.64
CA ASP A 362 24.68 7.90 18.09
C ASP A 362 25.90 7.20 18.71
N GLY A 363 26.56 6.30 17.97
CA GLY A 363 27.79 5.62 18.41
C GLY A 363 27.59 4.69 19.61
N MET A 364 26.39 4.11 19.77
CA MET A 364 26.07 3.23 20.89
C MET A 364 26.81 1.88 20.80
N ASP A 365 27.10 1.28 21.95
CA ASP A 365 27.64 -0.09 22.01
C ASP A 365 26.57 -1.16 21.69
N VAL A 366 27.03 -2.36 21.35
CA VAL A 366 26.18 -3.47 20.90
C VAL A 366 25.14 -3.87 21.95
N ASP A 367 25.52 -3.94 23.23
CA ASP A 367 24.60 -4.35 24.31
C ASP A 367 23.44 -3.35 24.46
N THR A 368 23.75 -2.05 24.35
CA THR A 368 22.76 -0.98 24.38
C THR A 368 21.81 -1.07 23.17
N VAL A 369 22.33 -1.30 21.97
CA VAL A 369 21.51 -1.46 20.76
C VAL A 369 20.61 -2.68 20.85
N LEU A 370 21.12 -3.83 21.31
CA LEU A 370 20.30 -5.04 21.50
C LEU A 370 19.21 -4.85 22.56
N GLY A 371 19.47 -4.06 23.61
CA GLY A 371 18.43 -3.63 24.55
C GLY A 371 17.33 -2.82 23.86
N ARG A 372 17.70 -1.93 22.94
CA ARG A 372 16.77 -1.09 22.16
C ARG A 372 16.01 -1.87 21.08
N GLU A 373 16.58 -2.93 20.53
CA GLU A 373 15.86 -3.91 19.69
C GLU A 373 14.67 -4.53 20.44
N ALA A 374 14.77 -4.73 21.76
CA ALA A 374 13.64 -5.17 22.56
C ALA A 374 12.63 -4.04 22.81
N VAL A 375 13.10 -2.82 23.09
CA VAL A 375 12.25 -1.63 23.29
C VAL A 375 11.42 -1.30 22.04
N SER A 376 11.98 -1.53 20.85
CA SER A 376 11.26 -1.33 19.58
C SER A 376 10.06 -2.27 19.39
N GLY A 377 9.98 -3.32 20.21
CA GLY A 377 8.99 -4.38 20.09
C GLY A 377 9.40 -5.50 19.12
N ARG A 378 10.43 -5.33 18.28
CA ARG A 378 10.84 -6.34 17.30
C ARG A 378 11.14 -7.70 17.93
N THR A 379 11.95 -7.72 18.99
CA THR A 379 12.37 -8.95 19.66
C THR A 379 11.20 -9.77 20.24
N PRO A 380 10.30 -9.19 21.06
CA PRO A 380 9.13 -9.94 21.54
C PRO A 380 8.16 -10.30 20.41
N GLN A 381 7.99 -9.43 19.39
CA GLN A 381 7.09 -9.72 18.27
C GLN A 381 7.55 -10.93 17.46
N ILE A 382 8.82 -10.99 17.02
CA ILE A 382 9.32 -12.16 16.27
C ILE A 382 9.26 -13.44 17.11
N THR A 383 9.55 -13.34 18.42
CA THR A 383 9.45 -14.47 19.35
C THR A 383 8.02 -15.00 19.41
N ASN A 384 7.03 -14.11 19.52
CA ASN A 384 5.62 -14.48 19.56
C ASN A 384 5.13 -15.04 18.22
N THR A 385 5.61 -14.52 17.09
CA THR A 385 5.31 -15.06 15.76
C THR A 385 5.82 -16.48 15.62
N LEU A 386 7.08 -16.74 15.98
CA LEU A 386 7.68 -18.07 15.94
C LEU A 386 6.93 -19.07 16.84
N ALA A 387 6.52 -18.63 18.04
CA ALA A 387 5.69 -19.44 18.92
C ALA A 387 4.31 -19.77 18.30
N ALA A 388 3.66 -18.79 17.65
CA ALA A 388 2.36 -18.98 17.01
C ALA A 388 2.43 -19.93 15.79
N MET A 389 3.56 -19.94 15.08
CA MET A 389 3.77 -20.81 13.91
C MET A 389 4.45 -22.15 14.23
N GLN A 390 4.71 -22.46 15.52
CA GLN A 390 5.50 -23.62 15.94
C GLN A 390 4.93 -24.94 15.38
N SER A 391 3.62 -25.13 15.44
CA SER A 391 2.98 -26.35 14.93
C SER A 391 3.20 -26.56 13.43
N GLN A 392 3.24 -25.47 12.66
CA GLN A 392 3.51 -25.47 11.23
C GLN A 392 5.00 -25.74 10.96
N LEU A 393 5.90 -25.19 11.78
CA LEU A 393 7.35 -25.46 11.69
C LEU A 393 7.67 -26.93 11.95
N ASP A 394 7.06 -27.54 12.97
CA ASP A 394 7.23 -28.97 13.29
C ASP A 394 6.71 -29.86 12.15
N ALA A 395 5.64 -29.43 11.49
CA ALA A 395 5.02 -30.12 10.37
C ALA A 395 5.56 -29.69 8.99
N ALA A 396 6.65 -28.91 8.92
CA ALA A 396 7.12 -28.31 7.67
C ALA A 396 7.52 -29.33 6.59
N HIS A 397 7.86 -30.56 7.00
CA HIS A 397 8.14 -31.68 6.09
C HIS A 397 6.88 -32.18 5.33
N LYS A 398 5.67 -31.83 5.79
CA LYS A 398 4.39 -32.17 5.13
C LYS A 398 3.82 -31.00 4.35
N VAL A 399 3.85 -29.81 4.96
CA VAL A 399 3.38 -28.56 4.36
C VAL A 399 4.45 -27.52 4.62
N PRO A 400 5.21 -27.09 3.58
CA PRO A 400 6.28 -26.12 3.76
C PRO A 400 5.78 -24.82 4.36
N VAL A 401 6.70 -24.09 4.95
CA VAL A 401 6.43 -22.83 5.65
C VAL A 401 7.26 -21.72 5.04
N LEU A 402 6.62 -20.58 4.81
CA LEU A 402 7.21 -19.32 4.43
C LEU A 402 6.95 -18.31 5.55
N LEU A 403 7.99 -17.56 5.92
CA LEU A 403 7.89 -16.40 6.80
C LEU A 403 8.53 -15.22 6.07
N LEU A 404 7.75 -14.21 5.74
CA LEU A 404 8.21 -13.08 4.95
C LEU A 404 7.74 -11.75 5.52
N GLY A 405 8.39 -10.66 5.15
CA GLY A 405 7.92 -9.32 5.50
C GLY A 405 9.03 -8.35 5.79
N ASP A 406 8.63 -7.23 6.39
CA ASP A 406 9.51 -6.17 6.88
C ASP A 406 9.82 -6.44 8.36
N PHE A 407 11.07 -6.77 8.64
CA PHE A 407 11.53 -7.08 9.98
C PHE A 407 12.10 -5.87 10.71
N ASN A 408 12.22 -4.72 10.03
CA ASN A 408 12.72 -3.46 10.58
C ASN A 408 14.08 -3.56 11.30
N ALA A 409 14.89 -4.56 10.93
CA ALA A 409 16.23 -4.77 11.45
C ALA A 409 17.06 -5.58 10.44
N PRO A 410 18.38 -5.32 10.33
CA PRO A 410 19.25 -6.05 9.41
C PRO A 410 19.36 -7.55 9.72
N SER A 411 19.92 -8.31 8.78
CA SER A 411 20.30 -9.70 9.04
C SER A 411 21.66 -9.78 9.75
N HIS A 412 21.78 -10.70 10.72
CA HIS A 412 23.07 -11.09 11.29
C HIS A 412 24.04 -11.64 10.24
N LEU A 413 23.53 -12.09 9.09
CA LEU A 413 24.34 -12.55 7.95
C LEU A 413 24.87 -11.41 7.07
N ASP A 414 24.34 -10.19 7.22
CA ASP A 414 24.75 -9.03 6.42
C ASP A 414 25.76 -8.15 7.18
N TRP A 415 25.78 -8.23 8.51
CA TRP A 415 26.69 -7.47 9.37
C TRP A 415 27.98 -8.25 9.62
N THR A 416 28.75 -8.49 8.57
CA THR A 416 30.00 -9.26 8.63
C THR A 416 31.23 -8.38 8.83
N GLU A 417 32.36 -8.96 9.23
CA GLU A 417 33.64 -8.24 9.34
C GLU A 417 34.02 -7.51 8.04
N ALA A 418 33.78 -8.13 6.88
CA ALA A 418 34.08 -7.53 5.58
C ALA A 418 33.27 -6.25 5.30
N LEU A 419 32.13 -6.07 5.98
CA LEU A 419 31.26 -4.89 5.87
C LEU A 419 31.37 -3.97 7.09
N ARG A 420 32.34 -4.17 7.99
CA ARG A 420 32.52 -3.37 9.21
C ARG A 420 32.53 -1.86 8.95
N GLU A 421 33.26 -1.43 7.93
CA GLU A 421 33.35 0.00 7.56
C GLU A 421 31.99 0.56 7.11
N LYS A 422 31.26 -0.19 6.26
CA LYS A 422 29.90 0.15 5.84
C LYS A 422 28.95 0.21 7.03
N ASN A 423 29.13 -0.68 8.00
CA ASN A 423 28.34 -0.78 9.23
C ASN A 423 28.92 0.07 10.38
N CYS A 424 29.54 1.20 10.04
CA CYS A 424 29.95 2.23 11.00
C CYS A 424 30.89 1.75 12.11
N GLY A 425 31.75 0.78 11.78
CA GLY A 425 32.73 0.19 12.70
C GLY A 425 32.26 -1.09 13.40
N PHE A 426 31.05 -1.58 13.12
CA PHE A 426 30.46 -2.75 13.78
C PHE A 426 30.33 -3.96 12.85
N ALA A 427 30.43 -5.15 13.43
CA ALA A 427 30.24 -6.44 12.75
C ALA A 427 29.75 -7.48 13.76
N ASP A 428 29.29 -8.62 13.26
CA ASP A 428 28.81 -9.78 14.00
C ASP A 428 27.69 -9.45 15.00
N VAL A 429 26.83 -8.48 14.65
CA VAL A 429 25.70 -8.06 15.49
C VAL A 429 24.58 -9.12 15.42
N PRO A 430 24.19 -9.73 16.55
CA PRO A 430 23.23 -10.83 16.57
C PRO A 430 21.78 -10.31 16.56
N TRP A 431 21.38 -9.67 15.46
CA TRP A 431 20.03 -9.10 15.29
C TRP A 431 18.93 -10.13 15.61
N PRO A 432 18.12 -9.95 16.68
CA PRO A 432 17.19 -10.98 17.15
C PRO A 432 16.16 -11.41 16.10
N THR A 433 15.78 -10.50 15.22
CA THR A 433 14.81 -10.69 14.13
C THR A 433 15.28 -11.63 13.04
N SER A 434 16.59 -11.85 12.89
CA SER A 434 17.17 -12.78 11.92
C SER A 434 17.80 -14.01 12.58
N VAL A 435 18.37 -13.87 13.78
CA VAL A 435 18.93 -15.00 14.54
C VAL A 435 17.83 -15.98 14.96
N LYS A 436 16.71 -15.50 15.52
CA LYS A 436 15.65 -16.38 16.03
C LYS A 436 14.97 -17.23 14.95
N PRO A 437 14.64 -16.69 13.75
CA PRO A 437 14.18 -17.53 12.64
C PRO A 437 15.20 -18.61 12.25
N ALA A 438 16.49 -18.27 12.18
CA ALA A 438 17.54 -19.23 11.86
C ALA A 438 17.64 -20.34 12.93
N GLU A 439 17.56 -20.01 14.22
CA GLU A 439 17.50 -20.97 15.33
C GLU A 439 16.25 -21.87 15.27
N ALA A 440 15.12 -21.35 14.79
CA ALA A 440 13.91 -22.15 14.51
C ALA A 440 14.07 -23.05 13.25
N GLY A 441 15.25 -23.00 12.62
CA GLY A 441 15.61 -23.77 11.44
C GLY A 441 14.87 -23.31 10.18
N LEU A 442 14.55 -22.02 10.10
CA LEU A 442 14.17 -21.35 8.86
C LEU A 442 15.43 -20.91 8.10
N VAL A 443 15.37 -20.93 6.78
CA VAL A 443 16.47 -20.57 5.88
C VAL A 443 16.15 -19.25 5.18
N ASP A 444 17.05 -18.25 5.32
CA ASP A 444 17.03 -16.99 4.58
C ASP A 444 17.22 -17.29 3.08
N SER A 445 16.18 -17.10 2.28
CA SER A 445 16.25 -17.43 0.85
C SER A 445 17.16 -16.50 0.06
N PHE A 446 17.31 -15.24 0.49
CA PHE A 446 18.18 -14.29 -0.19
C PHE A 446 19.63 -14.70 -0.04
N ARG A 447 20.05 -15.07 1.17
CA ARG A 447 21.43 -15.56 1.43
C ARG A 447 21.67 -16.97 0.94
N ALA A 448 20.63 -17.80 0.82
CA ALA A 448 20.74 -19.08 0.14
C ALA A 448 21.05 -18.92 -1.37
N ALA A 449 20.47 -17.92 -2.04
CA ALA A 449 20.73 -17.65 -3.45
C ALA A 449 21.99 -16.78 -3.66
N ASN A 450 22.28 -15.89 -2.72
CA ASN A 450 23.38 -14.92 -2.76
C ASN A 450 24.23 -15.00 -1.48
N PRO A 451 25.14 -15.99 -1.37
CA PRO A 451 25.85 -16.27 -0.11
C PRO A 451 26.82 -15.16 0.33
N ASP A 452 27.34 -14.37 -0.61
CA ASP A 452 28.29 -13.29 -0.33
C ASP A 452 27.55 -11.94 -0.13
N PRO A 453 27.52 -11.39 1.11
CA PRO A 453 26.85 -10.12 1.40
C PRO A 453 27.60 -8.90 0.87
N VAL A 454 28.90 -9.00 0.56
CA VAL A 454 29.67 -7.92 -0.05
C VAL A 454 29.34 -7.83 -1.54
N ALA A 455 29.32 -8.97 -2.24
CA ALA A 455 29.05 -9.00 -3.67
C ALA A 455 27.59 -8.66 -4.00
N VAL A 456 26.64 -9.14 -3.17
CA VAL A 456 25.21 -8.89 -3.36
C VAL A 456 24.56 -8.46 -2.02
N PRO A 457 24.53 -7.16 -1.73
CA PRO A 457 24.03 -6.64 -0.45
C PRO A 457 22.52 -6.86 -0.24
N GLY A 458 21.71 -6.74 -1.31
CA GLY A 458 20.25 -6.88 -1.23
C GLY A 458 19.55 -5.77 -0.46
N ILE A 459 20.06 -4.55 -0.53
CA ILE A 459 19.54 -3.38 0.20
C ILE A 459 18.05 -3.22 -0.10
N SER A 460 17.22 -3.32 0.94
CA SER A 460 15.76 -3.20 0.82
C SER A 460 15.24 -1.87 1.35
N TRP A 461 15.90 -1.32 2.35
CA TRP A 461 15.69 0.03 2.87
C TRP A 461 16.93 0.87 2.55
N SER A 462 16.89 1.90 1.72
CA SER A 462 15.71 2.39 0.98
C SER A 462 16.05 2.93 -0.42
N PRO A 463 15.29 2.53 -1.46
CA PRO A 463 15.33 3.18 -2.77
C PRO A 463 14.98 4.68 -2.78
N LEU A 464 14.29 5.21 -1.76
CA LEU A 464 13.87 6.63 -1.71
C LEU A 464 14.69 7.49 -0.74
N PHE A 465 15.48 6.86 0.13
CA PHE A 465 16.30 7.51 1.14
C PHE A 465 17.77 7.06 0.97
N PRO A 466 18.49 7.57 -0.04
CA PRO A 466 19.96 7.43 -0.09
C PRO A 466 20.65 8.20 1.04
N PHE A 467 19.99 9.22 1.59
CA PHE A 467 20.37 9.93 2.80
C PHE A 467 19.20 9.93 3.79
N HIS A 468 19.50 10.15 5.06
CA HIS A 468 18.55 10.06 6.16
C HIS A 468 17.32 10.97 5.99
N ASP A 469 17.51 12.16 5.42
CA ASP A 469 16.43 13.12 5.14
C ASP A 469 15.99 13.07 3.65
N GLY A 470 16.10 11.90 3.03
CA GLY A 470 15.76 11.65 1.63
C GLY A 470 16.93 11.95 0.70
N ALA A 471 16.88 13.08 0.01
CA ALA A 471 17.94 13.54 -0.88
C ALA A 471 19.10 14.25 -0.14
N THR A 472 18.96 14.50 1.15
CA THR A 472 19.89 15.29 1.97
C THR A 472 20.13 14.66 3.34
N GLY A 473 21.08 15.20 4.09
CA GLY A 473 21.39 14.75 5.44
C GLY A 473 22.59 13.80 5.46
N ARG A 474 22.71 13.04 6.56
CA ARG A 474 23.75 12.01 6.70
C ARG A 474 23.45 10.84 5.76
N PRO A 475 24.48 10.11 5.27
CA PRO A 475 24.26 8.86 4.54
C PRO A 475 23.32 7.94 5.32
N GLU A 476 22.32 7.41 4.63
CA GLU A 476 21.46 6.38 5.20
C GLU A 476 22.27 5.07 5.27
N PRO A 477 22.29 4.33 6.39
CA PRO A 477 23.03 3.06 6.50
C PRO A 477 22.67 2.05 5.41
N GLN A 478 21.44 2.13 4.90
CA GLN A 478 20.88 1.34 3.82
C GLN A 478 21.08 -0.17 4.00
N ASP A 479 20.09 -0.82 4.60
CA ASP A 479 20.15 -2.23 5.01
C ASP A 479 19.11 -3.09 4.29
N ARG A 480 19.38 -4.40 4.26
CA ARG A 480 18.36 -5.41 3.93
C ARG A 480 17.58 -5.72 5.20
N ILE A 481 16.34 -5.26 5.25
CA ILE A 481 15.42 -5.45 6.39
C ILE A 481 14.15 -6.23 6.02
N ASP A 482 13.95 -6.46 4.72
CA ASP A 482 12.87 -7.28 4.18
C ASP A 482 13.40 -8.68 3.88
N PHE A 483 12.71 -9.73 4.36
CA PHE A 483 13.17 -11.11 4.23
C PHE A 483 12.09 -12.04 3.69
N ILE A 484 12.53 -13.12 3.05
CA ILE A 484 11.73 -14.32 2.83
C ILE A 484 12.51 -15.51 3.40
N TYR A 485 12.02 -16.04 4.52
CA TYR A 485 12.49 -17.25 5.15
C TYR A 485 11.63 -18.45 4.74
N HIS A 486 12.22 -19.63 4.70
CA HIS A 486 11.48 -20.86 4.38
C HIS A 486 11.93 -22.08 5.20
N LYS A 487 11.06 -23.08 5.32
CA LYS A 487 11.36 -24.42 5.88
C LYS A 487 10.52 -25.48 5.17
N GLY A 488 11.08 -26.69 5.01
CA GLY A 488 10.39 -27.82 4.39
C GLY A 488 10.81 -28.03 2.93
N SER A 489 9.92 -28.62 2.13
CA SER A 489 10.18 -29.09 0.76
C SER A 489 10.21 -27.98 -0.30
N LEU A 490 10.97 -26.92 -0.04
CA LEU A 490 11.21 -25.79 -0.95
C LEU A 490 12.70 -25.67 -1.22
N THR A 491 13.08 -25.58 -2.50
CA THR A 491 14.46 -25.32 -2.92
C THR A 491 14.53 -23.96 -3.58
N VAL A 492 15.36 -23.07 -3.06
CA VAL A 492 15.58 -21.74 -3.64
C VAL A 492 16.24 -21.89 -5.01
N VAL A 493 15.62 -21.32 -6.03
CA VAL A 493 16.18 -21.24 -7.40
C VAL A 493 16.86 -19.90 -7.61
N ASN A 494 16.20 -18.83 -7.16
CA ASN A 494 16.69 -17.47 -7.26
C ASN A 494 16.02 -16.61 -6.18
N SER A 495 16.73 -15.61 -5.67
CA SER A 495 16.19 -14.60 -4.77
C SER A 495 16.85 -13.26 -5.06
N LYS A 496 16.06 -12.19 -5.18
CA LYS A 496 16.56 -10.86 -5.52
C LYS A 496 15.69 -9.77 -4.89
N ASP A 497 16.30 -8.64 -4.58
CA ASP A 497 15.60 -7.38 -4.39
C ASP A 497 15.09 -6.84 -5.74
N VAL A 498 13.97 -6.15 -5.71
CA VAL A 498 13.28 -5.65 -6.90
C VAL A 498 12.82 -4.21 -6.66
N VAL A 499 13.24 -3.34 -7.56
CA VAL A 499 12.79 -1.95 -7.72
C VAL A 499 12.52 -1.74 -9.21
N VAL A 500 11.46 -1.03 -9.54
CA VAL A 500 11.11 -0.71 -10.93
C VAL A 500 11.46 0.73 -11.26
N GLY A 501 12.09 0.94 -12.41
CA GLY A 501 12.54 2.25 -12.87
C GLY A 501 13.69 2.80 -12.03
N GLU A 502 13.91 4.11 -12.15
CA GLU A 502 14.95 4.86 -11.43
C GLU A 502 14.27 5.83 -10.46
N PRO A 503 13.93 5.39 -9.24
CA PRO A 503 13.14 6.21 -8.33
C PRO A 503 13.94 7.45 -7.89
N ARG A 504 13.31 8.62 -8.00
CA ARG A 504 13.85 9.85 -7.43
C ARG A 504 13.67 9.84 -5.91
N PRO A 505 14.66 10.28 -5.13
CA PRO A 505 14.59 10.27 -3.68
C PRO A 505 13.53 11.24 -3.15
N TYR A 506 13.14 11.07 -1.89
CA TYR A 506 12.33 12.05 -1.17
C TYR A 506 13.02 13.44 -1.16
N PRO A 507 12.30 14.56 -1.39
CA PRO A 507 10.85 14.69 -1.55
C PRO A 507 10.32 14.55 -2.99
N TYR A 508 11.18 14.29 -3.98
CA TYR A 508 10.84 14.29 -5.42
C TYR A 508 10.15 13.01 -5.94
N HIS A 509 9.88 12.06 -5.05
CA HIS A 509 9.33 10.73 -5.35
C HIS A 509 7.89 10.66 -5.91
N ARG A 510 7.11 11.76 -5.90
CA ARG A 510 5.66 11.71 -6.14
C ARG A 510 5.26 11.08 -7.48
N ASP A 511 6.10 11.21 -8.50
CA ASP A 511 5.81 10.70 -9.85
C ASP A 511 6.63 9.45 -10.23
N ASN A 512 7.41 8.89 -9.29
CA ASN A 512 8.20 7.67 -9.51
C ASN A 512 7.33 6.52 -10.02
N GLU A 513 7.90 5.65 -10.86
CA GLU A 513 7.25 4.38 -11.20
C GLU A 513 7.17 3.45 -9.97
N TRP A 514 8.27 3.37 -9.20
CA TRP A 514 8.27 2.65 -7.94
C TRP A 514 7.43 3.36 -6.87
N THR A 515 6.52 2.61 -6.23
CA THR A 515 5.52 3.18 -5.32
C THR A 515 5.88 3.09 -3.84
N SER A 516 7.05 2.53 -3.50
CA SER A 516 7.46 2.25 -2.11
C SER A 516 8.82 2.85 -1.80
N ASP A 517 9.11 3.07 -0.52
CA ASP A 517 10.46 3.30 0.01
C ASP A 517 11.17 2.00 0.40
N HIS A 518 10.57 0.84 0.16
CA HIS A 518 11.24 -0.45 0.23
C HIS A 518 11.47 -1.04 -1.17
N ALA A 519 12.57 -1.74 -1.39
CA ALA A 519 12.68 -2.72 -2.48
C ALA A 519 11.89 -3.97 -2.08
N ALA A 520 11.16 -4.57 -3.03
CA ALA A 520 10.46 -5.83 -2.77
C ALA A 520 11.44 -7.01 -2.82
N MET A 521 11.24 -8.05 -2.03
CA MET A 521 12.02 -9.28 -2.11
C MET A 521 11.27 -10.32 -2.93
N LEU A 522 11.86 -10.82 -4.01
CA LEU A 522 11.27 -11.85 -4.87
C LEU A 522 12.11 -13.12 -4.82
N THR A 523 11.50 -14.22 -4.37
CA THR A 523 12.13 -15.54 -4.39
C THR A 523 11.34 -16.51 -5.26
N SER A 524 12.06 -17.22 -6.13
CA SER A 524 11.54 -18.36 -6.89
C SER A 524 12.01 -19.67 -6.25
N TYR A 525 11.07 -20.58 -6.01
CA TYR A 525 11.33 -21.89 -5.44
C TYR A 525 10.96 -22.99 -6.43
N LYS A 526 11.67 -24.12 -6.39
CA LYS A 526 11.11 -25.41 -6.78
C LYS A 526 10.42 -26.04 -5.58
N ILE A 527 9.20 -26.55 -5.78
CA ILE A 527 8.50 -27.35 -4.78
C ILE A 527 8.84 -28.82 -5.04
N LEU A 528 9.49 -29.47 -4.08
CA LEU A 528 9.78 -30.90 -4.20
C LEU A 528 8.49 -31.71 -4.00
N PRO A 529 8.20 -32.70 -4.86
CA PRO A 529 7.10 -33.62 -4.63
C PRO A 529 7.24 -34.26 -3.24
N ARG A 530 6.12 -34.51 -2.57
CA ARG A 530 6.15 -35.31 -1.34
C ARG A 530 6.81 -36.64 -1.67
N LEU A 531 7.94 -36.94 -1.03
CA LEU A 531 8.48 -38.29 -1.04
C LEU A 531 7.42 -39.19 -0.40
N CYS A 532 6.74 -40.00 -1.22
CA CYS A 532 5.96 -41.12 -0.70
C CYS A 532 6.94 -42.05 0.01
N VAL A 533 7.00 -41.97 1.34
CA VAL A 533 7.63 -43.02 2.12
C VAL A 533 6.81 -44.29 1.86
N PRO A 534 7.39 -45.36 1.30
CA PRO A 534 6.67 -46.60 1.07
C PRO A 534 6.07 -47.06 2.41
N ARG A 535 4.77 -47.40 2.43
CA ARG A 535 4.19 -48.09 3.59
C ARG A 535 5.08 -49.31 3.89
N PRO A 536 5.50 -49.56 5.14
CA PRO A 536 6.14 -50.81 5.46
C PRO A 536 5.17 -51.92 5.04
N GLY A 537 5.62 -52.75 4.10
CA GLY A 537 4.83 -53.85 3.58
C GLY A 537 4.35 -54.71 4.73
N ARG A 538 3.07 -55.06 4.73
CA ARG A 538 2.57 -56.15 5.56
C ARG A 538 3.46 -57.36 5.25
N ALA A 539 4.20 -57.82 6.26
CA ALA A 539 4.76 -59.15 6.24
C ALA A 539 3.60 -60.10 6.00
N SER A 540 3.61 -60.77 4.84
CA SER A 540 2.77 -61.92 4.58
C SER A 540 3.20 -63.01 5.56
N GLU A 541 2.33 -63.33 6.52
CA GLU A 541 2.41 -64.58 7.26
C GLU A 541 2.20 -65.73 6.27
N LEU A 542 3.24 -66.54 6.10
CA LEU A 542 3.19 -67.92 5.61
C LEU A 542 3.65 -68.83 6.74
#